data_AF-A0A817RIF1-F1
#
_entry.id   AF-A0A817RIF1-F1
#
_cell.length_a   1.000
_cell.length_b   1.000
_cell.length_c   1.000
_cell.angle_alpha   90.00
_cell.angle_beta   90.00
_cell.angle_gamma   90.00
#
_symmetry.space_group_name_H-M   'P 1'
#
loop_
_entity.id
_entity.type
_entity.pdbx_description
1 polymer ?
#
loop_
_entity_poly.entity_id
_entity_poly.type
_entity_poly.pdbx_seq_one_letter_code
_entity_poly.pdbx_strand_id
1 'polypeptide(L)'
;MASALPKNKSTSLTKKTVWSWQSNSDPWNIKEKKEWQRYSDLTNEFIEERFQSGKREVQLDQFVIDFKHMVQMRKDDKYRQRPVKKEVIEIENHLREERFCYPEKPNKPKSFGSGSNRSPTFVSQWDKSIEDRTIPLSAIVEKACKGILKEGESIGQKFEAQMIADRLNSVKNESKDEIYKCCIQLYSMESFLYKLVNSTLRNEDMSKFDSLGPYCWLLCNYIRDCGIQDESPIAVYRGCTLTDETIKQYE
;
A
#
# COMPACT_ATOMS: atom_id res chain seq x y z
N MET A 1 17.80 41.44 -25.02
CA MET A 1 18.60 40.51 -24.20
C MET A 1 17.81 39.22 -24.07
N ALA A 2 18.22 38.18 -24.79
CA ALA A 2 17.56 36.88 -24.77
C ALA A 2 17.97 36.14 -23.48
N SER A 3 17.01 35.93 -22.59
CA SER A 3 17.19 35.09 -21.41
C SER A 3 17.20 33.62 -21.87
N ALA A 4 18.35 32.97 -21.68
CA ALA A 4 18.54 31.57 -22.01
C ALA A 4 17.71 30.70 -21.06
N LEU A 5 16.80 29.89 -21.64
CA LEU A 5 16.13 28.80 -20.94
C LEU A 5 17.18 27.85 -20.35
N PRO A 6 17.04 27.41 -19.08
CA PRO A 6 17.99 26.50 -18.47
C PRO A 6 17.98 25.16 -19.21
N LYS A 7 19.18 24.72 -19.59
CA LYS A 7 19.44 23.43 -20.22
C LYS A 7 18.91 22.31 -19.34
N ASN A 8 17.97 21.53 -19.87
CA ASN A 8 17.48 20.29 -19.26
C ASN A 8 18.66 19.42 -18.82
N LYS A 9 18.82 19.25 -17.51
CA LYS A 9 19.63 18.16 -16.97
C LYS A 9 18.93 16.87 -17.39
N SER A 10 19.63 16.02 -18.13
CA SER A 10 19.22 14.64 -18.39
C SER A 10 19.00 13.94 -17.05
N THR A 11 17.75 13.87 -16.61
CA THR A 11 17.32 13.05 -15.49
C THR A 11 17.44 11.61 -15.96
N SER A 12 18.43 10.86 -15.45
CA SER A 12 18.47 9.43 -15.72
C SER A 12 17.17 8.82 -15.20
N LEU A 13 16.32 8.33 -16.11
CA LEU A 13 15.06 7.70 -15.76
C LEU A 13 15.36 6.55 -14.81
N THR A 14 14.82 6.64 -13.59
CA THR A 14 15.02 5.61 -12.58
C THR A 14 14.23 4.38 -13.02
N LYS A 15 14.89 3.23 -13.06
CA LYS A 15 14.30 1.96 -13.51
C LYS A 15 13.92 1.10 -12.30
N LYS A 16 12.79 0.41 -12.39
CA LYS A 16 12.29 -0.54 -11.37
C LYS A 16 11.98 -1.88 -12.04
N THR A 17 12.41 -2.97 -11.41
CA THR A 17 12.00 -4.32 -11.79
C THR A 17 10.60 -4.59 -11.24
N VAL A 18 9.72 -5.12 -12.08
CA VAL A 18 8.37 -5.51 -11.69
C VAL A 18 8.06 -6.92 -12.20
N TRP A 19 7.32 -7.67 -11.39
CA TRP A 19 6.72 -8.93 -11.76
C TRP A 19 5.23 -8.73 -12.02
N SER A 20 4.73 -9.44 -13.02
CA SER A 20 3.32 -9.40 -13.41
C SER A 20 2.82 -10.79 -13.78
N TRP A 21 1.51 -10.96 -13.73
CA TRP A 21 0.80 -12.18 -14.11
C TRP A 21 -0.29 -11.86 -15.12
N GLN A 22 -0.61 -12.83 -15.97
CA GLN A 22 -1.62 -12.61 -17.01
C GLN A 22 -3.04 -12.76 -16.45
N SER A 23 -3.81 -11.67 -16.49
CA SER A 23 -5.09 -11.53 -15.78
C SER A 23 -6.33 -11.95 -16.57
N ASN A 24 -6.20 -12.20 -17.88
CA ASN A 24 -7.28 -12.68 -18.75
C ASN A 24 -8.04 -13.88 -18.15
N SER A 25 -9.34 -14.01 -18.40
CA SER A 25 -10.13 -15.18 -17.96
C SER A 25 -9.53 -16.49 -18.46
N ASP A 26 -9.17 -16.54 -19.75
CA ASP A 26 -8.32 -17.58 -20.34
C ASP A 26 -6.95 -16.98 -20.72
N PRO A 27 -5.88 -17.21 -19.94
CA PRO A 27 -4.57 -16.65 -20.23
C PRO A 27 -3.89 -17.26 -21.47
N TRP A 28 -4.40 -18.38 -21.98
CA TRP A 28 -3.81 -19.10 -23.11
C TRP A 28 -4.49 -18.80 -24.45
N ASN A 29 -5.56 -18.00 -24.45
CA ASN A 29 -6.23 -17.57 -25.66
C ASN A 29 -5.35 -16.60 -26.47
N ILE A 30 -4.83 -17.09 -27.60
CA ILE A 30 -3.92 -16.34 -28.48
C ILE A 30 -4.64 -15.18 -29.20
N LYS A 31 -5.97 -15.25 -29.33
CA LYS A 31 -6.77 -14.23 -30.02
C LYS A 31 -7.10 -13.02 -29.14
N GLU A 32 -7.02 -13.19 -27.81
CA GLU A 32 -7.30 -12.12 -26.87
C GLU A 32 -6.06 -11.24 -26.65
N LYS A 33 -6.30 -9.94 -26.46
CA LYS A 33 -5.24 -9.03 -26.03
C LYS A 33 -4.77 -9.44 -24.63
N LYS A 34 -3.47 -9.64 -24.46
CA LYS A 34 -2.90 -10.02 -23.16
C LYS A 34 -3.04 -8.87 -22.17
N GLU A 35 -3.69 -9.15 -21.06
CA GLU A 35 -3.81 -8.25 -19.92
C GLU A 35 -2.86 -8.73 -18.82
N TRP A 36 -2.08 -7.80 -18.30
CA TRP A 36 -1.07 -8.08 -17.29
C TRP A 36 -1.36 -7.26 -16.05
N GLN A 37 -1.51 -7.95 -14.93
CA GLN A 37 -1.65 -7.32 -13.63
C GLN A 37 -0.36 -7.48 -12.84
N ARG A 38 0.06 -6.42 -12.16
CA ARG A 38 1.27 -6.42 -11.34
C ARG A 38 1.00 -7.11 -10.00
N TYR A 39 2.02 -7.72 -9.44
CA TYR A 39 2.00 -8.05 -8.02
C TYR A 39 2.11 -6.77 -7.18
N SER A 40 1.75 -6.85 -5.90
CA SER A 40 1.95 -5.75 -4.96
C SER A 40 3.42 -5.38 -4.80
N ASP A 41 3.73 -4.22 -4.21
CA ASP A 41 5.12 -3.76 -4.03
C ASP A 41 5.94 -4.78 -3.21
N LEU A 42 5.39 -5.27 -2.10
CA LEU A 42 6.07 -6.24 -1.24
C LEU A 42 6.20 -7.61 -1.90
N THR A 43 5.15 -8.07 -2.55
CA THR A 43 5.19 -9.35 -3.27
C THR A 43 6.21 -9.30 -4.41
N ASN A 44 6.32 -8.17 -5.13
CA ASN A 44 7.35 -7.97 -6.15
C ASN A 44 8.77 -8.05 -5.56
N GLU A 45 9.05 -7.33 -4.47
CA GLU A 45 10.35 -7.36 -3.80
C GLU A 45 10.73 -8.79 -3.42
N PHE A 46 9.79 -9.54 -2.85
CA PHE A 46 10.01 -10.92 -2.45
C PHE A 46 10.23 -11.88 -3.63
N ILE A 47 9.41 -11.79 -4.68
CA ILE A 47 9.58 -12.62 -5.88
C ILE A 47 10.96 -12.37 -6.49
N GLU A 48 11.36 -11.10 -6.59
CA GLU A 48 12.65 -10.73 -7.16
C GLU A 48 13.82 -11.25 -6.32
N GLU A 49 13.77 -11.15 -4.99
CA GLU A 49 14.78 -11.70 -4.09
C GLU A 49 14.93 -13.22 -4.26
N ARG A 50 13.81 -13.95 -4.33
CA ARG A 50 13.81 -15.41 -4.53
C ARG A 50 14.32 -15.82 -5.89
N PHE A 51 13.99 -15.05 -6.93
CA PHE A 51 14.49 -15.26 -8.28
C PHE A 51 16.00 -15.04 -8.35
N GLN A 52 16.50 -13.91 -7.79
CA GLN A 52 17.92 -13.58 -7.78
C GLN A 52 18.77 -14.57 -6.97
N SER A 53 18.21 -15.12 -5.89
CA SER A 53 18.86 -16.17 -5.10
C SER A 53 18.81 -17.57 -5.73
N GLY A 54 18.34 -17.70 -6.97
CA GLY A 54 18.33 -18.95 -7.72
C GLY A 54 17.34 -19.99 -7.20
N LYS A 55 16.33 -19.57 -6.44
CA LYS A 55 15.23 -20.48 -6.06
C LYS A 55 14.48 -20.90 -7.32
N ARG A 56 13.90 -22.11 -7.29
CA ARG A 56 13.10 -22.64 -8.41
C ARG A 56 11.66 -22.15 -8.38
N GLU A 57 11.18 -21.81 -7.20
CA GLU A 57 9.81 -21.40 -6.97
C GLU A 57 9.71 -20.43 -5.80
N VAL A 58 8.57 -19.76 -5.71
CA VAL A 58 8.17 -18.95 -4.56
C VAL A 58 6.72 -19.24 -4.16
N GLN A 59 6.52 -19.38 -2.86
CA GLN A 59 5.24 -19.71 -2.24
C GLN A 59 4.57 -18.41 -1.75
N LEU A 60 3.42 -18.07 -2.34
CA LEU A 60 2.57 -16.94 -1.93
C LEU A 60 1.33 -17.48 -1.19
N ASP A 61 0.34 -16.65 -0.84
CA ASP A 61 -0.87 -17.12 -0.12
C ASP A 61 -1.62 -18.22 -0.89
N GLN A 62 -2.19 -17.87 -2.04
CA GLN A 62 -3.06 -18.75 -2.84
C GLN A 62 -2.33 -19.43 -4.00
N PHE A 63 -1.09 -19.00 -4.27
CA PHE A 63 -0.37 -19.37 -5.48
C PHE A 63 1.07 -19.82 -5.18
N VAL A 64 1.62 -20.58 -6.12
CA VAL A 64 3.04 -20.89 -6.24
C VAL A 64 3.51 -20.39 -7.58
N ILE A 65 4.61 -19.62 -7.62
CA ILE A 65 5.25 -19.23 -8.87
C ILE A 65 6.39 -20.19 -9.13
N ASP A 66 6.36 -20.86 -10.27
CA ASP A 66 7.45 -21.67 -10.79
C ASP A 66 8.29 -20.83 -11.77
N PHE A 67 9.53 -20.56 -11.39
CA PHE A 67 10.45 -19.75 -12.18
C PHE A 67 11.04 -20.49 -13.38
N LYS A 68 11.03 -21.84 -13.36
CA LYS A 68 11.50 -22.63 -14.50
C LYS A 68 10.53 -22.52 -15.68
N HIS A 69 9.24 -22.62 -15.39
CA HIS A 69 8.19 -22.57 -16.41
C HIS A 69 7.58 -21.17 -16.58
N MET A 70 7.94 -20.21 -15.72
CA MET A 70 7.43 -18.85 -15.70
C MET A 70 5.89 -18.81 -15.63
N VAL A 71 5.34 -19.58 -14.70
CA VAL A 71 3.89 -19.65 -14.43
C VAL A 71 3.61 -19.53 -12.94
N GLN A 72 2.50 -18.88 -12.60
CA GLN A 72 1.85 -19.05 -11.30
C GLN A 72 0.82 -20.16 -11.39
N MET A 73 0.73 -20.98 -10.34
CA MET A 73 -0.22 -22.07 -10.21
C MET A 73 -1.02 -21.87 -8.93
N ARG A 74 -2.33 -22.09 -8.97
CA ARG A 74 -3.15 -22.12 -7.75
C ARG A 74 -2.78 -23.33 -6.88
N LYS A 75 -2.75 -23.13 -5.57
CA LYS A 75 -2.43 -24.21 -4.62
C LYS A 75 -3.52 -25.26 -4.53
N ASP A 76 -4.78 -24.85 -4.67
CA ASP A 76 -5.95 -25.72 -4.66
C ASP A 76 -6.21 -26.41 -6.00
N ASP A 77 -5.72 -25.83 -7.11
CA ASP A 77 -5.87 -26.39 -8.45
C ASP A 77 -4.63 -26.08 -9.30
N LYS A 78 -3.76 -27.09 -9.44
CA LYS A 78 -2.50 -26.97 -10.20
C LYS A 78 -2.71 -26.80 -11.71
N TYR A 79 -3.91 -27.06 -12.22
CA TYR A 79 -4.24 -26.84 -13.64
C TYR A 79 -4.64 -25.39 -13.91
N ARG A 80 -5.03 -24.62 -12.88
CA ARG A 80 -5.23 -23.18 -12.99
C ARG A 80 -3.89 -22.46 -12.96
N GLN A 81 -3.29 -22.39 -14.14
CA GLN A 81 -2.00 -21.77 -14.37
C GLN A 81 -2.16 -20.45 -15.11
N ARG A 82 -1.32 -19.48 -14.77
CA ARG A 82 -1.23 -18.20 -15.47
C ARG A 82 0.24 -17.87 -15.75
N PRO A 83 0.61 -17.44 -16.96
CA PRO A 83 1.95 -16.94 -17.23
C PRO A 83 2.33 -15.80 -16.28
N VAL A 84 3.61 -15.78 -15.88
CA VAL A 84 4.23 -14.66 -15.19
C VAL A 84 5.37 -14.10 -16.02
N LYS A 85 5.67 -12.82 -15.83
CA LYS A 85 6.83 -12.18 -16.46
C LYS A 85 7.50 -11.20 -15.52
N LYS A 86 8.78 -10.99 -15.80
CA LYS A 86 9.62 -9.97 -15.19
C LYS A 86 9.90 -8.89 -16.24
N GLU A 87 9.73 -7.63 -15.88
CA GLU A 87 9.99 -6.49 -16.74
C GLU A 87 10.77 -5.42 -15.98
N VAL A 88 11.55 -4.62 -16.71
CA VAL A 88 12.17 -3.41 -16.18
C VAL A 88 11.39 -2.23 -16.74
N ILE A 89 10.73 -1.49 -15.87
CA ILE A 89 9.93 -0.32 -16.23
C ILE A 89 10.58 0.95 -15.70
N GLU A 90 10.29 2.07 -16.34
CA GLU A 90 10.63 3.39 -15.82
C GLU A 90 9.65 3.76 -14.71
N ILE A 91 10.14 4.38 -13.62
CA ILE A 91 9.29 4.74 -12.47
C ILE A 91 8.15 5.68 -12.87
N GLU A 92 8.36 6.55 -13.86
CA GLU A 92 7.31 7.43 -14.39
C GLU A 92 6.12 6.65 -14.98
N ASN A 93 6.39 5.44 -15.49
CA ASN A 93 5.38 4.51 -16.01
C ASN A 93 4.83 3.55 -14.92
N HIS A 94 5.33 3.65 -13.69
CA HIS A 94 4.87 2.86 -12.54
C HIS A 94 3.70 3.57 -11.84
N LEU A 95 2.54 3.57 -12.49
CA LEU A 95 1.30 4.01 -11.87
C LEU A 95 0.82 2.99 -10.82
N ARG A 96 0.59 3.46 -9.59
CA ARG A 96 -0.07 2.70 -8.51
C ARG A 96 -1.58 2.92 -8.59
N GLU A 97 -2.20 2.45 -9.68
CA GLU A 97 -3.59 2.74 -10.04
C GLU A 97 -4.57 2.44 -8.89
N GLU A 98 -4.31 1.38 -8.12
CA GLU A 98 -5.10 0.99 -6.97
C GLU A 98 -5.16 2.05 -5.84
N ARG A 99 -4.22 3.01 -5.81
CA ARG A 99 -4.23 4.14 -4.86
C ARG A 99 -5.08 5.32 -5.33
N PHE A 100 -5.35 5.43 -6.63
CA PHE A 100 -6.04 6.57 -7.24
C PHE A 100 -7.51 6.27 -7.57
N CYS A 101 -7.85 5.01 -7.83
CA CYS A 101 -9.14 4.61 -8.41
C CYS A 101 -10.12 3.97 -7.42
N TYR A 102 -10.15 4.40 -6.16
CA TYR A 102 -11.13 3.87 -5.18
C TYR A 102 -12.16 4.94 -4.79
N PRO A 103 -13.24 5.11 -5.59
CA PRO A 103 -14.40 5.87 -5.17
C PRO A 103 -15.11 5.07 -4.06
N GLU A 104 -14.85 5.41 -2.81
CA GLU A 104 -15.69 4.92 -1.71
C GLU A 104 -16.99 5.68 -1.74
N LYS A 105 -18.10 4.93 -1.78
CA LYS A 105 -19.42 5.52 -1.50
C LYS A 105 -19.36 6.11 -0.10
N PRO A 106 -19.50 7.42 0.07
CA PRO A 106 -19.53 8.00 1.40
C PRO A 106 -20.77 7.42 2.11
N ASN A 107 -20.57 6.68 3.21
CA ASN A 107 -21.66 6.11 3.99
C ASN A 107 -22.62 7.18 4.55
N LYS A 108 -22.21 8.45 4.54
CA LYS A 108 -23.03 9.63 4.81
C LYS A 108 -22.53 10.81 3.97
N PRO A 109 -23.39 11.70 3.45
CA PRO A 109 -22.95 12.97 2.91
C PRO A 109 -22.37 13.81 4.06
N LYS A 110 -21.08 13.66 4.34
CA LYS A 110 -20.37 14.63 5.17
C LYS A 110 -20.10 15.82 4.26
N SER A 111 -20.72 16.95 4.54
CA SER A 111 -20.30 18.21 3.95
C SER A 111 -18.79 18.34 4.16
N PHE A 112 -18.05 18.76 3.14
CA PHE A 112 -16.66 19.22 3.25
C PHE A 112 -16.60 20.52 4.08
N GLY A 113 -17.09 20.47 5.32
CA GLY A 113 -17.51 21.63 6.10
C GLY A 113 -16.99 21.56 7.53
N SER A 114 -16.10 22.49 7.84
CA SER A 114 -15.98 23.16 9.15
C SER A 114 -15.66 22.29 10.38
N GLY A 115 -14.76 21.33 10.25
CA GLY A 115 -14.13 20.66 11.39
C GLY A 115 -12.68 21.10 11.54
N SER A 116 -12.33 21.77 12.64
CA SER A 116 -10.96 22.17 12.96
C SER A 116 -9.96 21.03 12.74
N ASN A 117 -8.78 21.38 12.22
CA ASN A 117 -7.52 20.65 12.00
C ASN A 117 -7.02 19.64 13.08
N ARG A 118 -7.89 18.91 13.75
CA ARG A 118 -7.55 17.97 14.83
C ARG A 118 -7.69 16.56 14.27
N SER A 119 -6.68 15.73 14.56
CA SER A 119 -6.47 14.36 14.09
C SER A 119 -7.76 13.55 13.90
N PRO A 120 -7.81 12.61 12.93
CA PRO A 120 -8.99 11.78 12.69
C PRO A 120 -9.55 11.23 14.01
N THR A 121 -10.86 11.31 14.21
CA THR A 121 -11.56 10.89 15.45
C THR A 121 -11.03 9.55 15.96
N PHE A 122 -10.88 8.59 15.04
CA PHE A 122 -10.30 7.26 15.26
C PHE A 122 -8.94 7.28 15.98
N VAL A 123 -7.98 8.08 15.51
CA VAL A 123 -6.63 8.18 16.07
C VAL A 123 -6.63 8.91 17.42
N SER A 124 -7.44 9.96 17.53
CA SER A 124 -7.58 10.72 18.78
C SER A 124 -8.21 9.88 19.90
N GLN A 125 -9.14 8.98 19.55
CA GLN A 125 -9.75 8.05 20.50
C GLN A 125 -8.77 6.96 20.91
N TRP A 126 -7.97 6.45 19.96
CA TRP A 126 -6.96 5.45 20.29
C TRP A 126 -5.90 6.01 21.24
N ASP A 127 -5.41 7.22 20.99
CA ASP A 127 -4.49 7.91 21.91
C ASP A 127 -5.06 8.08 23.33
N LYS A 128 -6.36 8.35 23.45
CA LYS A 128 -7.04 8.44 24.75
C LYS A 128 -7.22 7.10 25.45
N SER A 129 -7.31 6.00 24.69
CA SER A 129 -7.44 4.64 25.22
C SER A 129 -6.13 4.09 25.80
N ILE A 130 -5.00 4.76 25.56
CA ILE A 130 -3.73 4.40 26.18
C ILE A 130 -3.78 4.83 27.67
N GLU A 131 -4.09 3.87 28.53
CA GLU A 131 -4.14 4.05 29.99
C GLU A 131 -2.75 4.37 30.55
N ASP A 132 -1.73 3.64 30.10
CA ASP A 132 -0.34 3.82 30.51
C ASP A 132 0.42 4.70 29.51
N ARG A 133 0.64 5.97 29.90
CA ARG A 133 1.40 6.95 29.11
C ARG A 133 2.91 6.66 29.07
N THR A 134 3.39 5.70 29.86
CA THR A 134 4.79 5.25 29.85
C THR A 134 5.05 4.07 28.92
N ILE A 135 4.02 3.60 28.20
CA ILE A 135 4.16 2.50 27.24
C ILE A 135 5.28 2.78 26.23
N PRO A 136 6.27 1.87 26.09
CA PRO A 136 7.36 2.07 25.15
C PRO A 136 6.84 1.95 23.71
N LEU A 137 7.48 2.69 22.79
CA LEU A 137 7.11 2.69 21.38
C LEU A 137 7.20 1.28 20.76
N SER A 138 8.15 0.47 21.21
CA SER A 138 8.28 -0.94 20.82
C SER A 138 7.03 -1.77 21.13
N ALA A 139 6.36 -1.53 22.26
CA ALA A 139 5.11 -2.20 22.60
C ALA A 139 3.94 -1.74 21.72
N ILE A 140 3.93 -0.46 21.32
CA ILE A 140 2.95 0.05 20.34
C ILE A 140 3.19 -0.59 18.97
N VAL A 141 4.45 -0.72 18.55
CA VAL A 141 4.84 -1.43 17.32
C VAL A 141 4.36 -2.88 17.36
N GLU A 142 4.55 -3.59 18.47
CA GLU A 142 4.06 -4.97 18.60
C GLU A 142 2.53 -5.08 18.51
N LYS A 143 1.80 -4.12 19.10
CA LYS A 143 0.35 -4.03 18.93
C LYS A 143 -0.04 -3.79 17.47
N ALA A 144 0.68 -2.90 16.78
CA ALA A 144 0.47 -2.62 15.36
C ALA A 144 0.70 -3.87 14.49
N CYS A 145 1.81 -4.59 14.71
CA CYS A 145 2.11 -5.84 14.00
C CYS A 145 0.99 -6.88 14.19
N LYS A 146 0.53 -7.10 15.43
CA LYS A 146 -0.58 -8.04 15.72
C LYS A 146 -1.87 -7.64 15.00
N GLY A 147 -2.19 -6.34 15.00
CA GLY A 147 -3.35 -5.81 14.31
C GLY A 147 -3.29 -6.00 12.79
N ILE A 148 -2.14 -5.70 12.18
CA ILE A 148 -1.90 -5.89 10.73
C ILE A 148 -2.07 -7.37 10.36
N LEU A 149 -1.50 -8.29 11.14
CA LEU A 149 -1.64 -9.73 10.92
C LEU A 149 -3.10 -10.17 10.97
N LYS A 150 -3.85 -9.72 11.99
CA LYS A 150 -5.28 -10.03 12.16
C LYS A 150 -6.10 -9.55 10.96
N GLU A 151 -5.92 -8.30 10.55
CA GLU A 151 -6.68 -7.74 9.43
C GLU A 151 -6.30 -8.40 8.11
N GLY A 152 -5.01 -8.65 7.87
CA GLY A 152 -4.53 -9.35 6.69
C GLY A 152 -5.09 -10.75 6.56
N GLU A 153 -5.13 -11.51 7.66
CA GLU A 153 -5.75 -12.84 7.69
C GLU A 153 -7.25 -12.77 7.36
N SER A 154 -7.96 -11.76 7.88
CA SER A 154 -9.41 -11.60 7.64
C SER A 154 -9.78 -11.35 6.17
N ILE A 155 -8.85 -10.81 5.37
CA ILE A 155 -9.04 -10.54 3.94
C ILE A 155 -8.28 -11.52 3.04
N GLY A 156 -7.70 -12.58 3.60
CA GLY A 156 -6.96 -13.58 2.84
C GLY A 156 -5.61 -13.12 2.29
N GLN A 157 -4.99 -12.10 2.89
CA GLN A 157 -3.68 -11.55 2.55
C GLN A 157 -2.64 -11.82 3.65
N LYS A 158 -2.60 -13.06 4.14
CA LYS A 158 -1.78 -13.47 5.28
C LYS A 158 -0.28 -13.32 5.00
N PHE A 159 0.17 -13.68 3.79
CA PHE A 159 1.55 -13.58 3.37
C PHE A 159 2.02 -12.12 3.35
N GLU A 160 1.27 -11.24 2.69
CA GLU A 160 1.63 -9.81 2.64
C GLU A 160 1.58 -9.19 4.06
N ALA A 161 0.59 -9.56 4.88
CA ALA A 161 0.49 -9.07 6.24
C ALA A 161 1.67 -9.49 7.11
N GLN A 162 2.18 -10.71 6.93
CA GLN A 162 3.39 -11.16 7.60
C GLN A 162 4.60 -10.34 7.16
N MET A 163 4.77 -10.08 5.86
CA MET A 163 5.86 -9.24 5.36
C MET A 163 5.83 -7.82 5.95
N ILE A 164 4.65 -7.21 6.01
CA ILE A 164 4.47 -5.87 6.60
C ILE A 164 4.81 -5.92 8.09
N ALA A 165 4.27 -6.90 8.82
CA ALA A 165 4.48 -7.03 10.26
C ALA A 165 5.96 -7.29 10.59
N ASP A 166 6.66 -8.12 9.81
CA ASP A 166 8.08 -8.41 9.97
C ASP A 166 8.94 -7.17 9.73
N ARG A 167 8.63 -6.41 8.67
CA ARG A 167 9.34 -5.15 8.34
C ARG A 167 9.11 -4.05 9.38
N LEU A 168 7.92 -3.99 9.98
CA LEU A 168 7.65 -3.06 11.08
C LEU A 168 8.32 -3.52 12.38
N ASN A 169 8.29 -4.83 12.66
CA ASN A 169 8.88 -5.42 13.85
C ASN A 169 10.41 -5.35 13.84
N SER A 170 11.06 -5.37 12.67
CA SER A 170 12.52 -5.27 12.55
C SER A 170 13.07 -3.93 13.05
N VAL A 171 12.27 -2.87 13.03
CA VAL A 171 12.65 -1.53 13.52
C VAL A 171 12.12 -1.22 14.92
N LYS A 172 11.49 -2.17 15.62
CA LYS A 172 10.75 -1.88 16.87
C LYS A 172 11.60 -1.32 18.02
N ASN A 173 12.89 -1.63 18.03
CA ASN A 173 13.84 -1.19 19.05
C ASN A 173 14.74 -0.05 18.53
N GLU A 174 14.50 0.40 17.30
CA GLU A 174 15.24 1.51 16.69
C GLU A 174 14.72 2.86 17.21
N SER A 175 15.34 3.94 16.72
CA SER A 175 14.89 5.29 17.04
C SER A 175 13.46 5.55 16.59
N LYS A 176 12.80 6.50 17.25
CA LYS A 176 11.45 6.98 16.89
C LYS A 176 11.34 7.36 15.40
N ASP A 177 12.36 8.01 14.85
CA ASP A 177 12.40 8.42 13.46
C ASP A 177 12.45 7.23 12.49
N GLU A 178 13.23 6.19 12.80
CA GLU A 178 13.30 4.97 11.99
C GLU A 178 11.99 4.17 12.00
N ILE A 179 11.32 4.08 13.16
CA ILE A 179 9.99 3.46 13.27
C ILE A 179 8.98 4.21 12.40
N TYR A 180 9.01 5.55 12.46
CA TYR A 180 8.10 6.38 11.69
C TYR A 180 8.35 6.31 10.18
N LYS A 181 9.61 6.41 9.76
CA LYS A 181 10.05 6.18 8.37
C LYS A 181 9.52 4.86 7.84
N CYS A 182 9.65 3.78 8.61
CA CYS A 182 9.10 2.47 8.24
C CYS A 182 7.58 2.51 8.07
N CYS A 183 6.83 3.14 8.99
CA CYS A 183 5.38 3.28 8.87
C CYS A 183 4.94 4.01 7.59
N ILE A 184 5.62 5.08 7.19
CA ILE A 184 5.27 5.79 5.94
C ILE A 184 5.63 4.95 4.73
N GLN A 185 6.79 4.28 4.74
CA GLN A 185 7.18 3.40 3.65
C GLN A 185 6.10 2.34 3.43
N LEU A 186 5.69 1.65 4.50
CA LEU A 186 4.62 0.64 4.47
C LEU A 186 3.28 1.22 4.00
N TYR A 187 2.89 2.41 4.48
CA TYR A 187 1.67 3.09 4.03
C TYR A 187 1.73 3.53 2.56
N SER A 188 2.93 3.86 2.07
CA SER A 188 3.12 4.37 0.71
C SER A 188 3.17 3.26 -0.34
N MET A 189 3.51 2.03 0.06
CA MET A 189 3.54 0.85 -0.81
C MET A 189 2.16 0.54 -1.36
N GLU A 190 2.13 0.02 -2.60
CA GLU A 190 0.95 -0.65 -3.12
C GLU A 190 0.77 -1.98 -2.39
N SER A 191 -0.06 -1.97 -1.35
CA SER A 191 -0.39 -3.10 -0.48
C SER A 191 -1.83 -3.01 0.03
N PHE A 192 -2.34 -4.09 0.61
CA PHE A 192 -3.67 -4.06 1.24
C PHE A 192 -3.77 -3.02 2.36
N LEU A 193 -2.67 -2.76 3.07
CA LEU A 193 -2.67 -1.88 4.25
C LEU A 193 -3.04 -0.44 3.89
N TYR A 194 -2.56 0.06 2.76
CA TYR A 194 -2.93 1.40 2.28
C TYR A 194 -4.45 1.52 2.11
N LYS A 195 -5.07 0.56 1.40
CA LYS A 195 -6.51 0.55 1.12
C LYS A 195 -7.30 0.45 2.42
N LEU A 196 -6.91 -0.49 3.27
CA LEU A 196 -7.57 -0.80 4.53
C LEU A 196 -7.53 0.40 5.50
N VAL A 197 -6.38 1.04 5.68
CA VAL A 197 -6.26 2.22 6.55
C VAL A 197 -7.12 3.36 6.01
N ASN A 198 -7.07 3.64 4.71
CA ASN A 198 -7.84 4.71 4.11
C ASN A 198 -9.35 4.49 4.24
N SER A 199 -9.84 3.28 3.95
CA SER A 199 -11.26 2.97 4.05
C SER A 199 -11.75 2.98 5.50
N THR A 200 -10.94 2.48 6.44
CA THR A 200 -11.24 2.52 7.88
C THR A 200 -11.40 3.95 8.37
N LEU A 201 -10.44 4.83 8.03
CA LEU A 201 -10.45 6.22 8.49
C LEU A 201 -11.55 7.05 7.83
N ARG A 202 -11.84 6.84 6.54
CA ARG A 202 -12.93 7.54 5.83
C ARG A 202 -14.31 7.17 6.36
N ASN A 203 -14.52 5.88 6.63
CA ASN A 203 -15.81 5.36 7.09
C ASN A 203 -15.96 5.40 8.61
N GLU A 204 -14.92 5.81 9.35
CA GLU A 204 -14.87 5.75 10.81
C GLU A 204 -15.24 4.33 11.32
N ASP A 205 -14.68 3.29 10.68
CA ASP A 205 -14.95 1.91 11.04
C ASP A 205 -14.28 1.55 12.38
N MET A 206 -15.01 1.83 13.47
CA MET A 206 -14.56 1.56 14.83
C MET A 206 -14.41 0.06 15.14
N SER A 207 -14.92 -0.86 14.30
CA SER A 207 -14.69 -2.30 14.51
C SER A 207 -13.20 -2.68 14.37
N LYS A 208 -12.42 -1.85 13.68
CA LYS A 208 -10.96 -2.01 13.48
C LYS A 208 -10.13 -1.18 14.45
N PHE A 209 -10.77 -0.58 15.45
CA PHE A 209 -10.12 0.31 16.42
C PHE A 209 -8.92 -0.35 17.11
N ASP A 210 -9.12 -1.56 17.66
CA ASP A 210 -8.07 -2.25 18.40
C ASP A 210 -6.96 -2.80 17.50
N SER A 211 -7.28 -3.15 16.25
CA SER A 211 -6.32 -3.72 15.30
C SER A 211 -5.52 -2.65 14.56
N LEU A 212 -6.18 -1.64 13.99
CA LEU A 212 -5.50 -0.62 13.18
C LEU A 212 -5.15 0.66 13.96
N GLY A 213 -5.76 0.89 15.12
CA GLY A 213 -5.48 2.04 15.99
C GLY A 213 -3.99 2.26 16.27
N PRO A 214 -3.23 1.23 16.72
CA PRO A 214 -1.81 1.40 16.99
C PRO A 214 -1.00 1.84 15.77
N TYR A 215 -1.25 1.23 14.60
CA TYR A 215 -0.57 1.59 13.36
C TYR A 215 -0.93 3.00 12.89
N CYS A 216 -2.22 3.35 12.92
CA CYS A 216 -2.69 4.68 12.52
C CYS A 216 -2.13 5.78 13.44
N TRP A 217 -1.98 5.48 14.73
CA TRP A 217 -1.36 6.38 15.69
C TRP A 217 0.12 6.61 15.39
N LEU A 218 0.90 5.56 15.10
CA LEU A 218 2.31 5.68 14.68
C LEU A 218 2.44 6.58 13.44
N LEU A 219 1.62 6.31 12.42
CA LEU A 219 1.62 7.07 11.17
C LEU A 219 1.23 8.55 11.37
N CYS A 220 0.24 8.82 12.21
CA CYS A 220 -0.20 10.21 12.48
C CYS A 220 0.81 11.01 13.29
N ASN A 221 1.52 10.38 14.24
CA ASN A 221 2.53 11.09 15.01
C ASN A 221 3.73 11.49 14.16
N TYR A 222 4.11 10.68 13.15
CA TYR A 222 5.09 11.13 12.16
C TYR A 222 4.67 12.43 11.47
N ILE A 223 3.45 12.49 10.93
CA ILE A 223 2.97 13.67 10.21
C ILE A 223 2.97 14.91 11.11
N ARG A 224 2.64 14.74 12.40
CA ARG A 224 2.67 15.82 13.39
C ARG A 224 4.10 16.27 13.70
N ASP A 225 5.02 15.33 13.86
CA ASP A 225 6.41 15.60 14.26
C ASP A 225 7.25 16.13 13.10
N CYS A 226 6.92 15.75 11.86
CA CYS A 226 7.59 16.22 10.66
C CYS A 226 7.21 17.63 10.20
N GLY A 227 6.46 18.36 11.03
CA GLY A 227 6.11 19.78 10.89
C GLY A 227 6.35 20.34 9.50
N ILE A 228 5.30 20.38 8.66
CA ILE A 228 5.39 21.07 7.38
C ILE A 228 5.69 22.55 7.69
N GLN A 229 6.97 22.92 7.61
CA GLN A 229 7.47 24.28 7.84
C GLN A 229 7.30 25.18 6.61
N ASP A 230 6.83 24.61 5.49
CA ASP A 230 6.62 25.37 4.26
C ASP A 230 5.22 26.00 4.28
N GLU A 231 5.17 27.27 4.67
CA GLU A 231 3.95 28.07 4.82
C GLU A 231 3.32 28.46 3.47
N SER A 232 3.98 28.15 2.35
CA SER A 232 3.46 28.46 1.03
C SER A 232 2.42 27.42 0.61
N PRO A 233 1.17 27.82 0.29
CA PRO A 233 0.17 26.89 -0.21
C PRO A 233 0.63 26.27 -1.53
N ILE A 234 0.94 24.97 -1.52
CA ILE A 234 1.29 24.21 -2.72
C ILE A 234 0.00 23.62 -3.29
N ALA A 235 -0.27 23.90 -4.57
CA ALA A 235 -1.34 23.23 -5.31
C ALA A 235 -0.94 21.77 -5.58
N VAL A 236 -1.77 20.84 -5.12
CA VAL A 236 -1.61 19.40 -5.38
C VAL A 236 -2.80 18.87 -6.16
N TYR A 237 -2.56 17.88 -7.02
CA TYR A 237 -3.59 17.25 -7.83
C TYR A 237 -3.67 15.76 -7.51
N ARG A 238 -4.89 15.21 -7.52
CA ARG A 238 -5.14 13.77 -7.44
C ARG A 238 -6.07 13.38 -8.57
N GLY A 239 -5.58 12.53 -9.48
CA GLY A 239 -6.43 11.93 -10.51
C GLY A 239 -7.35 10.89 -9.88
N CYS A 240 -8.60 10.83 -10.37
CA CYS A 240 -9.53 9.75 -10.07
C CYS A 240 -10.34 9.46 -11.33
N THR A 241 -10.42 8.20 -11.73
CA THR A 241 -11.32 7.78 -12.81
C THR A 241 -12.69 7.50 -12.19
N LEU A 242 -13.68 8.33 -12.55
CA LEU A 242 -15.05 8.17 -12.10
C LEU A 242 -15.89 7.61 -13.27
N THR A 243 -16.78 6.66 -12.98
CA THR A 243 -17.80 6.27 -13.96
C THR A 243 -18.90 7.34 -14.02
N ASP A 244 -19.64 7.39 -15.12
CA ASP A 244 -20.80 8.29 -15.28
C ASP A 244 -21.82 8.11 -14.14
N GLU A 245 -22.03 6.88 -13.66
CA GLU A 245 -22.90 6.60 -12.52
C GLU A 245 -22.37 7.16 -11.20
N THR A 246 -21.04 7.25 -11.06
CA THR A 246 -20.39 7.83 -9.90
C THR A 246 -20.47 9.34 -9.95
N ILE A 247 -20.25 9.95 -11.13
CA ILE A 247 -20.39 11.39 -11.36
C ILE A 247 -21.79 11.86 -10.98
N LYS A 248 -22.84 11.15 -11.42
CA LYS A 248 -24.24 11.44 -11.09
C LYS A 248 -24.57 11.38 -9.59
N GLN A 249 -23.75 10.73 -8.76
CA GLN A 249 -23.94 10.71 -7.30
C GLN A 249 -23.37 11.96 -6.61
N TYR A 250 -22.55 12.74 -7.32
CA TYR A 250 -21.94 13.98 -6.82
C TYR A 250 -22.61 15.25 -7.38
N GLU A 251 -23.49 15.12 -8.38
CA GLU A 251 -24.40 16.19 -8.86
C GLU A 251 -25.62 16.35 -7.95
#